data_AF-A0A2E6C2W9-F1
#
_entry.id   AF-A0A2E6C2W9-F1
#
_cell.length_a   1.000
_cell.length_b   1.000
_cell.length_c   1.000
_cell.angle_alpha   90.00
_cell.angle_beta   90.00
_cell.angle_gamma   90.00
#
_symmetry.space_group_name_H-M   'P 1'
#
loop_
_entity.id
_entity.type
_entity.pdbx_description
1 polymer ?
#
loop_
_entity_poly.entity_id
_entity_poly.type
_entity_poly.pdbx_seq_one_letter_code
_entity_poly.pdbx_strand_id
1 'polypeptide(L)'
;MHDLLERGVPYDWLVWFDCDTLVLRQHFALESILHELNVSEHHELVFTEDDPSNRGMAPFNSGMFFMRNSDWNREELGRVLRLASNAAIRNHGLWEQEALRVLYTENKFMEHERMLVASARWKFNAFDRLNEETNETVIWHRTACRTQPECDEKFNRKVIEGSD
;
A
#
# COMPACT_ATOMS: atom_id res chain seq x y z
N MET A 1 18.87 -1.30 -9.33
CA MET A 1 18.37 -0.72 -8.07
C MET A 1 19.43 0.12 -7.35
N HIS A 2 20.71 -0.28 -7.35
CA HIS A 2 21.82 0.54 -6.82
C HIS A 2 21.99 1.90 -7.55
N ASP A 3 21.76 1.96 -8.87
CA ASP A 3 21.96 3.17 -9.68
C ASP A 3 20.94 4.32 -9.45
N LEU A 4 19.78 4.03 -8.86
CA LEU A 4 18.78 5.07 -8.53
C LEU A 4 19.13 5.81 -7.23
N LEU A 5 19.96 5.24 -6.37
CA LEU A 5 20.29 5.80 -5.06
C LEU A 5 21.38 6.88 -5.13
N GLU A 6 22.24 6.86 -6.14
CA GLU A 6 23.40 7.77 -6.26
C GLU A 6 23.10 9.10 -6.95
N ARG A 7 21.94 9.24 -7.62
CA ARG A 7 21.65 10.40 -8.46
C ARG A 7 20.81 11.52 -7.83
N GLY A 8 20.52 11.47 -6.53
CA GLY A 8 19.74 12.52 -5.87
C GLY A 8 18.39 12.72 -6.54
N VAL A 9 17.54 11.70 -6.46
CA VAL A 9 16.26 11.69 -7.18
C VAL A 9 15.32 12.75 -6.59
N PRO A 10 14.75 13.67 -7.40
CA PRO A 10 13.99 14.85 -6.92
C PRO A 10 12.54 14.51 -6.53
N TYR A 11 12.29 13.30 -6.04
CA TYR A 11 10.95 12.88 -5.65
C TYR A 11 10.80 12.95 -4.14
N ASP A 12 9.75 13.64 -3.67
CA ASP A 12 9.40 13.71 -2.25
C ASP A 12 8.70 12.43 -1.78
N TRP A 13 7.94 11.80 -2.67
CA TRP A 13 7.15 10.61 -2.42
C TRP A 13 7.34 9.56 -3.52
N LEU A 14 7.36 8.31 -3.10
CA LEU A 14 7.22 7.12 -3.92
C LEU A 14 5.83 6.55 -3.65
N VAL A 15 5.19 6.04 -4.70
CA VAL A 15 3.92 5.31 -4.58
C VAL A 15 4.18 3.87 -5.01
N TRP A 16 3.89 2.93 -4.13
CA TRP A 16 3.89 1.51 -4.44
C TRP A 16 2.47 1.05 -4.73
N PHE A 17 2.33 0.18 -5.71
CA PHE A 17 1.09 -0.55 -5.97
C PHE A 17 1.43 -1.92 -6.56
N ASP A 18 0.71 -2.94 -6.09
CA ASP A 18 0.84 -4.29 -6.62
C ASP A 18 0.36 -4.33 -8.08
N CYS A 19 0.86 -5.31 -8.83
CA CYS A 19 0.56 -5.44 -10.26
C CYS A 19 -0.91 -5.78 -10.56
N ASP A 20 -1.64 -6.17 -9.53
CA ASP A 20 -3.06 -6.47 -9.55
C ASP A 20 -3.86 -5.31 -8.93
N THR A 21 -3.38 -4.08 -9.05
CA THR A 21 -4.16 -2.87 -8.75
C THR A 21 -4.67 -2.22 -10.03
N LEU A 22 -5.78 -1.48 -9.91
CA LEU A 22 -6.39 -0.68 -10.97
C LEU A 22 -6.54 0.77 -10.54
N VAL A 23 -6.14 1.69 -11.41
CA VAL A 23 -6.43 3.11 -11.26
C VAL A 23 -7.78 3.41 -11.92
N LEU A 24 -8.80 3.68 -11.11
CA LEU A 24 -10.16 3.95 -11.57
C LEU A 24 -10.40 5.43 -11.90
N ARG A 25 -9.62 6.34 -11.31
CA ARG A 25 -9.77 7.80 -11.51
C ARG A 25 -8.46 8.42 -11.97
N GLN A 26 -8.19 8.31 -13.26
CA GLN A 26 -6.92 8.78 -13.87
C GLN A 26 -6.73 10.30 -13.80
N HIS A 27 -7.81 11.07 -13.66
CA HIS A 27 -7.75 12.53 -13.50
C HIS A 27 -7.59 12.99 -12.05
N PHE A 28 -7.61 12.06 -11.09
CA PHE A 28 -7.45 12.38 -9.68
C PHE A 28 -5.95 12.36 -9.33
N ALA A 29 -5.42 13.50 -8.86
CA ALA A 29 -4.03 13.58 -8.40
C ALA A 29 -3.83 12.75 -7.12
N LEU A 30 -2.82 11.88 -7.10
CA LEU A 30 -2.56 11.01 -5.94
C LEU A 30 -2.16 11.80 -4.69
N GLU A 31 -1.54 12.97 -4.88
CA GLU A 31 -1.19 13.92 -3.82
C GLU A 31 -2.42 14.44 -3.08
N SER A 32 -3.57 14.51 -3.76
CA SER A 32 -4.84 14.88 -3.13
C SER A 32 -5.26 13.85 -2.06
N ILE A 33 -4.86 12.58 -2.19
CA ILE A 33 -5.09 11.56 -1.16
C ILE A 33 -4.31 11.93 0.10
N LEU A 34 -3.04 12.29 -0.03
CA LEU A 34 -2.20 12.68 1.11
C LEU A 34 -2.77 13.92 1.82
N HIS A 35 -3.29 14.88 1.06
CA HIS A 35 -3.95 16.06 1.61
C HIS A 35 -5.26 15.71 2.34
N GLU A 36 -6.14 14.90 1.73
CA GLU A 36 -7.39 14.45 2.36
C GLU A 36 -7.15 13.67 3.67
N LEU A 37 -6.05 12.92 3.75
CA LEU A 37 -5.64 12.17 4.94
C LEU A 37 -4.95 13.02 6.01
N ASN A 38 -4.76 14.32 5.78
CA ASN A 38 -3.98 15.21 6.65
C ASN A 38 -2.57 14.67 6.96
N VAL A 39 -1.88 14.17 5.92
CA VAL A 39 -0.52 13.64 6.08
C VAL A 39 0.42 14.77 6.51
N SER A 40 1.02 14.61 7.69
CA SER A 40 1.97 15.58 8.27
C SER A 40 3.41 15.34 7.77
N GLU A 41 4.31 16.26 8.13
CA GLU A 41 5.75 16.10 7.89
C GLU A 41 6.39 14.94 8.68
N HIS A 42 5.73 14.47 9.75
CA HIS A 42 6.20 13.35 10.57
C HIS A 42 5.85 11.99 9.96
N HIS A 43 4.85 11.93 9.08
CA HIS A 43 4.48 10.70 8.41
C HIS A 43 5.47 10.40 7.27
N GLU A 44 6.03 9.20 7.32
CA GLU A 44 7.03 8.66 6.40
C GLU A 44 6.44 7.56 5.51
N LEU A 45 5.52 6.76 6.05
CA LEU A 45 4.76 5.75 5.32
C LEU A 45 3.27 5.96 5.53
N VAL A 46 2.48 5.79 4.48
CA VAL A 46 1.02 5.88 4.52
C VAL A 46 0.41 4.65 3.90
N PHE A 47 -0.25 3.85 4.73
CA PHE A 47 -0.97 2.64 4.35
C PHE A 47 -2.48 2.82 4.57
N THR A 48 -3.25 1.85 4.10
CA THR A 48 -4.63 1.65 4.53
C THR A 48 -4.73 0.49 5.50
N GLU A 49 -5.78 0.47 6.31
CA GLU A 49 -6.14 -0.70 7.12
C GLU A 49 -6.31 -1.97 6.27
N ASP A 50 -5.85 -3.12 6.79
CA ASP A 50 -6.11 -4.43 6.15
C ASP A 50 -7.53 -4.92 6.44
N ASP A 51 -7.96 -5.97 5.73
CA ASP A 51 -9.29 -6.56 5.87
C ASP A 51 -9.56 -6.95 7.34
N PRO A 52 -10.65 -6.48 7.96
CA PRO A 52 -10.96 -6.77 9.36
C PRO A 52 -11.21 -8.26 9.66
N SER A 53 -11.46 -9.08 8.63
CA SER A 53 -11.54 -10.54 8.74
C SER A 53 -10.17 -11.22 8.89
N ASN A 54 -9.07 -10.55 8.50
CA ASN A 54 -7.69 -11.03 8.62
C ASN A 54 -7.15 -10.86 10.06
N ARG A 55 -7.87 -11.40 11.06
CA ARG A 55 -7.47 -11.29 12.47
C ARG A 55 -6.11 -11.95 12.70
N GLY A 56 -5.18 -11.19 13.27
CA GLY A 56 -3.81 -11.67 13.58
C GLY A 56 -2.77 -11.36 12.50
N MET A 57 -3.17 -10.73 11.39
CA MET A 57 -2.26 -10.24 10.35
C MET A 57 -1.83 -8.79 10.63
N ALA A 58 -1.08 -8.20 9.71
CA ALA A 58 -0.70 -6.79 9.79
C ALA A 58 -1.94 -5.88 9.89
N PRO A 59 -1.88 -4.78 10.65
CA PRO A 59 -3.00 -3.84 10.74
C PRO A 59 -3.23 -3.07 9.43
N PHE A 60 -2.30 -3.18 8.48
CA PHE A 60 -2.31 -2.50 7.20
C PHE A 60 -2.08 -3.48 6.05
N ASN A 61 -2.50 -3.07 4.86
CA ASN A 61 -2.19 -3.74 3.61
C ASN A 61 -1.07 -2.98 2.87
N SER A 62 -0.06 -3.70 2.39
CA SER A 62 1.09 -3.11 1.66
C SER A 62 0.97 -3.20 0.14
N GLY A 63 -0.15 -3.70 -0.37
CA GLY A 63 -0.41 -3.75 -1.82
C GLY A 63 -0.63 -2.39 -2.46
N MET A 64 -0.88 -1.35 -1.65
CA MET A 64 -0.71 0.05 -2.05
C MET A 64 -0.25 0.87 -0.84
N PHE A 65 0.82 1.67 -1.00
CA PHE A 65 1.20 2.66 0.00
C PHE A 65 1.97 3.84 -0.59
N PHE A 66 2.02 4.94 0.17
CA PHE A 66 2.91 6.07 -0.08
C PHE A 66 4.12 6.00 0.83
N MET A 67 5.29 6.32 0.30
CA MET A 67 6.56 6.33 1.02
C MET A 67 7.32 7.62 0.74
N ARG A 68 7.62 8.38 1.78
CA ARG A 68 8.43 9.60 1.67
C ARG A 68 9.86 9.22 1.33
N ASN A 69 10.51 9.95 0.44
CA ASN A 69 11.94 9.79 0.20
C ASN A 69 12.73 10.43 1.36
N SER A 70 13.04 9.64 2.38
CA SER A 70 13.74 10.08 3.58
C SER A 70 14.81 9.09 4.00
N ASP A 71 15.77 9.56 4.81
CA ASP A 71 16.79 8.69 5.40
C ASP A 71 16.15 7.63 6.30
N TRP A 72 15.07 7.98 7.00
CA TRP A 72 14.32 7.04 7.82
C TRP A 72 13.76 5.88 6.98
N ASN A 73 13.11 6.16 5.84
CA ASN A 73 12.60 5.09 4.98
C ASN A 73 13.71 4.24 4.34
N ARG A 74 14.88 4.81 4.05
CA ARG A 74 16.04 4.03 3.59
C ARG A 74 16.52 3.05 4.65
N GLU A 75 16.58 3.50 5.91
CA GLU A 75 16.92 2.64 7.04
C GLU A 75 15.85 1.58 7.29
N GLU A 76 14.58 1.97 7.24
CA GLU A 76 13.42 1.10 7.48
C GLU A 76 13.32 -0.01 6.44
N LEU A 77 13.47 0.32 5.15
CA LEU A 77 13.57 -0.68 4.09
C LEU A 77 14.78 -1.62 4.30
N GLY A 78 15.90 -1.10 4.79
CA GLY A 78 17.03 -1.91 5.21
C GLY A 78 16.66 -2.90 6.33
N ARG A 79 15.84 -2.50 7.31
CA ARG A 79 15.33 -3.37 8.37
C ARG A 79 14.39 -4.44 7.82
N VAL A 80 13.46 -4.08 6.92
CA VAL A 80 12.56 -5.01 6.22
C VAL A 80 13.36 -6.09 5.48
N LEU A 81 14.38 -5.70 4.71
CA LEU A 81 15.22 -6.65 3.97
C LEU A 81 16.05 -7.56 4.89
N ARG A 82 16.50 -7.04 6.05
CA ARG A 82 17.16 -7.88 7.07
C ARG A 82 16.18 -8.90 7.66
N LEU A 83 14.94 -8.51 7.96
CA LEU A 83 13.90 -9.44 8.42
C LEU A 83 13.59 -10.51 7.37
N ALA A 84 13.62 -10.16 6.07
CA ALA A 84 13.45 -11.11 4.98
C ALA A 84 14.57 -12.16 4.87
N SER A 85 15.67 -12.00 5.61
CA SER A 85 16.69 -13.06 5.74
C SER A 85 16.25 -14.18 6.70
N ASN A 86 15.24 -13.94 7.54
CA ASN A 86 14.61 -14.96 8.37
C ASN A 86 13.63 -15.81 7.54
N ALA A 87 13.80 -17.13 7.54
CA ALA A 87 12.97 -18.05 6.78
C ALA A 87 11.48 -17.98 7.14
N ALA A 88 11.13 -17.70 8.41
CA ALA A 88 9.73 -17.58 8.84
C ALA A 88 9.03 -16.38 8.19
N ILE A 89 9.74 -15.27 8.05
CA ILE A 89 9.24 -14.07 7.36
C ILE A 89 9.26 -14.31 5.84
N ARG A 90 10.39 -14.76 5.29
CA ARG A 90 10.57 -14.93 3.84
C ARG A 90 9.58 -15.90 3.20
N ASN A 91 9.22 -16.97 3.91
CA ASN A 91 8.29 -17.97 3.40
C ASN A 91 6.82 -17.59 3.63
N HIS A 92 6.54 -16.45 4.28
CA HIS A 92 5.19 -15.93 4.42
C HIS A 92 4.70 -15.46 3.04
N GLY A 93 3.43 -15.76 2.69
CA GLY A 93 2.86 -15.39 1.39
C GLY A 93 2.82 -13.89 1.14
N LEU A 94 2.82 -13.10 2.22
CA LEU A 94 2.89 -11.63 2.23
C LEU A 94 4.13 -11.20 3.04
N TRP A 95 5.31 -11.69 2.66
CA TRP A 95 6.52 -11.57 3.49
C TRP A 95 6.89 -10.12 3.82
N GLU A 96 6.67 -9.19 2.89
CA GLU A 96 7.01 -7.78 3.06
C GLU A 96 6.03 -7.10 4.03
N GLN A 97 4.72 -7.32 3.86
CA GLN A 97 3.70 -6.87 4.80
C GLN A 97 3.97 -7.40 6.23
N GLU A 98 4.39 -8.67 6.32
CA GLU A 98 4.71 -9.30 7.60
C GLU A 98 5.99 -8.73 8.23
N ALA A 99 7.02 -8.45 7.43
CA ALA A 99 8.22 -7.76 7.92
C ALA A 99 7.89 -6.36 8.45
N LEU A 100 7.09 -5.58 7.72
CA LEU A 100 6.61 -4.28 8.18
C LEU A 100 5.77 -4.39 9.46
N ARG A 101 4.92 -5.42 9.58
CA ARG A 101 4.14 -5.66 10.81
C ARG A 101 5.04 -5.89 12.01
N VAL A 102 6.11 -6.67 11.85
CA VAL A 102 7.08 -6.90 12.93
C VAL A 102 7.68 -5.56 13.37
N LEU A 103 8.15 -4.73 12.44
CA LEU A 103 8.71 -3.42 12.77
C LEU A 103 7.71 -2.49 13.45
N TYR A 104 6.48 -2.43 12.92
CA TYR A 104 5.38 -1.66 13.48
C TYR A 104 5.03 -2.09 14.91
N THR A 105 5.09 -3.38 15.22
CA THR A 105 4.68 -3.92 16.54
C THR A 105 5.79 -3.95 17.59
N GLU A 106 7.06 -4.07 17.17
CA GLU A 106 8.21 -4.18 18.08
C GLU A 106 8.58 -2.83 18.72
N ASN A 107 8.27 -1.70 18.09
CA ASN A 107 8.82 -0.40 18.47
C ASN A 107 7.70 0.67 18.59
N LYS A 108 7.15 0.76 19.81
CA LYS A 108 5.76 1.21 20.04
C LYS A 108 5.49 2.73 19.98
N PHE A 109 6.46 3.57 19.66
CA PHE A 109 6.24 5.03 19.64
C PHE A 109 6.62 5.65 18.30
N MET A 110 7.87 5.49 17.86
CA MET A 110 8.37 6.13 16.64
C MET A 110 7.69 5.62 15.37
N GLU A 111 7.52 4.30 15.24
CA GLU A 111 6.91 3.69 14.05
C GLU A 111 5.41 4.02 13.98
N HIS A 112 4.71 4.09 15.11
CA HIS A 112 3.30 4.50 15.14
C HIS A 112 3.11 5.99 14.80
N GLU A 113 4.09 6.85 15.08
CA GLU A 113 4.06 8.26 14.67
C GLU A 113 4.46 8.43 13.20
N ARG A 114 5.31 7.55 12.64
CA ARG A 114 5.83 7.66 11.27
C ARG A 114 5.04 6.88 10.23
N MET A 115 4.35 5.81 10.64
CA MET A 115 3.52 4.97 9.77
C MET A 115 2.04 5.30 10.01
N LEU A 116 1.47 6.10 9.11
CA LEU A 116 0.04 6.38 9.13
C LEU A 116 -0.73 5.18 8.55
N VAL A 117 -1.62 4.60 9.35
CA VAL A 117 -2.59 3.59 8.90
C VAL A 117 -3.95 4.27 8.78
N ALA A 118 -4.38 4.54 7.55
CA ALA A 118 -5.63 5.24 7.27
C ALA A 118 -6.82 4.28 7.16
N SER A 119 -7.96 4.66 7.75
CA SER A 119 -9.24 3.94 7.57
C SER A 119 -9.92 4.20 6.21
N ALA A 120 -9.25 4.92 5.31
CA ALA A 120 -9.74 5.27 3.98
C ALA A 120 -9.42 4.21 2.91
N ARG A 121 -9.48 2.92 3.25
CA ARG A 121 -9.19 1.82 2.32
C ARG A 121 -9.98 1.93 1.02
N TRP A 122 -11.27 2.21 1.13
CA TRP A 122 -12.19 2.41 0.01
C TRP A 122 -11.73 3.46 -1.03
N LYS A 123 -10.83 4.38 -0.67
CA LYS A 123 -10.34 5.44 -1.55
C LYS A 123 -9.14 5.01 -2.39
N PHE A 124 -8.14 4.36 -1.81
CA PHE A 124 -6.85 4.13 -2.48
C PHE A 124 -6.24 2.74 -2.26
N ASN A 125 -7.01 1.80 -1.72
CA ASN A 125 -6.64 0.40 -1.63
C ASN A 125 -7.90 -0.50 -1.51
N ALA A 126 -8.96 -0.17 -2.25
CA ALA A 126 -10.29 -0.76 -2.05
C ALA A 126 -10.31 -2.25 -2.42
N PHE A 127 -10.97 -3.09 -1.61
CA PHE A 127 -11.05 -4.53 -1.88
C PHE A 127 -12.40 -4.93 -2.51
N ASP A 128 -12.35 -5.69 -3.61
CA ASP A 128 -13.56 -6.24 -4.28
C ASP A 128 -14.42 -7.06 -3.32
N ARG A 129 -13.80 -7.98 -2.55
CA ARG A 129 -14.54 -8.87 -1.63
C ARG A 129 -15.31 -8.14 -0.53
N LEU A 130 -14.90 -6.91 -0.22
CA LEU A 130 -15.55 -6.08 0.79
C LEU A 130 -16.62 -5.17 0.20
N ASN A 131 -16.77 -5.13 -1.13
CA ASN A 131 -17.68 -4.24 -1.85
C ASN A 131 -17.49 -2.76 -1.46
N GLU A 132 -16.24 -2.33 -1.32
CA GLU A 132 -15.88 -0.98 -0.88
C GLU A 132 -15.74 0.03 -2.02
N GLU A 133 -15.85 -0.43 -3.27
CA GLU A 133 -15.77 0.44 -4.43
C GLU A 133 -16.90 1.49 -4.41
N THR A 134 -16.53 2.75 -4.60
CA THR A 134 -17.44 3.88 -4.74
C THR A 134 -17.03 4.71 -5.96
N ASN A 135 -17.87 5.65 -6.38
CA ASN A 135 -17.54 6.60 -7.44
C ASN A 135 -16.33 7.51 -7.10
N GLU A 136 -15.91 7.52 -5.84
CA GLU A 136 -14.76 8.30 -5.38
C GLU A 136 -13.47 7.48 -5.30
N THR A 137 -13.55 6.15 -5.41
CA THR A 137 -12.41 5.23 -5.36
C THR A 137 -11.41 5.56 -6.48
N VAL A 138 -10.15 5.76 -6.11
CA VAL A 138 -9.04 6.12 -7.01
C VAL A 138 -8.27 4.87 -7.41
N ILE A 139 -7.94 4.02 -6.43
CA ILE A 139 -7.19 2.78 -6.65
C ILE A 139 -7.97 1.62 -6.04
N TRP A 140 -8.11 0.56 -6.84
CA TRP A 140 -8.85 -0.65 -6.52
C TRP A 140 -7.94 -1.87 -6.63
N HIS A 141 -7.93 -2.73 -5.61
CA HIS A 141 -7.04 -3.88 -5.54
C HIS A 141 -7.79 -5.18 -5.90
N ARG A 142 -7.19 -5.95 -6.82
CA ARG A 142 -7.75 -7.17 -7.41
C ARG A 142 -7.63 -8.41 -6.52
N THR A 143 -6.83 -8.40 -5.44
CA THR A 143 -6.42 -9.59 -4.64
C THR A 143 -7.56 -10.36 -3.93
N ALA A 144 -8.81 -10.18 -4.32
CA ALA A 144 -9.93 -10.81 -3.67
C ALA A 144 -11.07 -11.31 -4.58
N CYS A 145 -10.83 -11.55 -5.87
CA CYS A 145 -11.76 -12.38 -6.63
C CYS A 145 -11.60 -13.85 -6.24
N ARG A 146 -12.72 -14.58 -6.12
CA ARG A 146 -12.70 -16.00 -5.80
C ARG A 146 -12.04 -16.84 -6.89
N THR A 147 -12.03 -16.34 -8.13
CA THR A 147 -11.38 -16.99 -9.27
C THR A 147 -10.78 -15.96 -10.24
N GLN A 148 -9.71 -16.36 -10.96
CA GLN A 148 -9.06 -15.54 -11.98
C GLN A 148 -10.01 -15.05 -13.10
N PRO A 149 -10.94 -15.89 -13.62
CA PRO A 149 -11.87 -15.47 -14.68
C PRO A 149 -12.89 -14.42 -14.25
N GLU A 150 -13.44 -14.50 -13.03
CA GLU A 150 -14.35 -13.46 -12.50
C GLU A 150 -13.66 -12.10 -12.41
N CYS A 151 -12.38 -12.15 -12.05
CA CYS A 151 -11.51 -10.99 -12.00
C CYS A 151 -11.22 -10.42 -13.39
N ASP A 152 -10.87 -11.27 -14.36
CA ASP A 152 -10.65 -10.84 -15.74
C ASP A 152 -11.94 -10.27 -16.35
N GLU A 153 -13.11 -10.84 -16.06
CA GLU A 153 -14.39 -10.33 -16.57
C GLU A 153 -14.75 -8.96 -15.97
N LYS A 154 -14.66 -8.79 -14.64
CA LYS A 154 -14.86 -7.49 -13.99
C LYS A 154 -13.84 -6.46 -14.48
N PHE A 155 -12.57 -6.85 -14.55
CA PHE A 155 -11.48 -6.01 -15.03
C PHE A 155 -11.73 -5.54 -16.46
N ASN A 156 -12.08 -6.46 -17.37
CA ASN A 156 -12.37 -6.14 -18.76
C ASN A 156 -13.56 -5.19 -18.88
N ARG A 157 -14.64 -5.39 -18.10
CA ARG A 157 -15.75 -4.43 -18.07
C ARG A 157 -15.29 -3.05 -17.60
N LYS A 158 -14.53 -2.96 -16.51
CA LYS A 158 -14.07 -1.69 -15.92
C LYS A 158 -13.10 -0.93 -16.82
N VAL A 159 -12.21 -1.64 -17.52
CA VAL A 159 -11.32 -1.02 -18.52
C VAL A 159 -12.12 -0.48 -19.70
N ILE A 160 -13.13 -1.22 -20.16
CA ILE A 160 -13.98 -0.80 -21.29
C ILE A 160 -14.87 0.39 -20.90
N GLU A 161 -15.47 0.37 -19.72
CA GLU A 161 -16.38 1.43 -19.22
C GLU A 161 -15.65 2.71 -18.78
N GLY A 162 -14.37 2.64 -18.41
CA GLY A 162 -13.55 3.79 -18.02
C GLY A 162 -12.81 4.47 -19.18
N SER A 163 -13.10 4.11 -20.43
CA SER A 163 -12.40 4.59 -21.64
C SER A 163 -13.14 5.71 -22.40
N ASP A 164 -14.20 6.29 -21.83
CA ASP A 164 -14.98 7.39 -22.42
C ASP A 164 -14.46 8.80 -22.02
#